data_AF-A0A2X2STI0-F1
#
_entry.id   AF-A0A2X2STI0-F1
#
_cell.length_a   1.000
_cell.length_b   1.000
_cell.length_c   1.000
_cell.angle_alpha   90.00
_cell.angle_beta   90.00
_cell.angle_gamma   90.00
#
_symmetry.space_group_name_H-M   'P 1'
#
loop_
_entity.id
_entity.type
_entity.pdbx_description
1 polymer ?
#
loop_
_entity_poly.entity_id
_entity_poly.type
_entity_poly.pdbx_seq_one_letter_code
_entity_poly.pdbx_strand_id
1 'polypeptide(L)'
;MKCILVSPDAAFNNTHLILWDTSLSRWPNALQSLLEEMSAHDEPQTTTFGLQGICERLSLLPSAEIAQPAVLRQLLSAAETLVPSPVLQPVALDLAGFNLADETTFVRLRTLLIAFLNRFYQLPQLGYREDELQSNGELWLITEPNNALARRLASQAEAIAQGMLLSRQLADLPALDCRPQDVALQAETWAHQHPQTQW
;
A
#
# COMPACT_ATOMS: atom_id res chain seq x y z
N MET A 1 5.60 7.79 -4.27
CA MET A 1 4.66 6.69 -3.97
C MET A 1 3.88 6.34 -5.22
N LYS A 2 3.73 5.05 -5.52
CA LYS A 2 2.99 4.55 -6.67
C LYS A 2 2.05 3.42 -6.25
N CYS A 3 0.89 3.35 -6.88
CA CYS A 3 -0.06 2.24 -6.72
C CYS A 3 -0.28 1.59 -8.09
N ILE A 4 0.32 0.43 -8.32
CA ILE A 4 0.35 -0.20 -9.65
C ILE A 4 -0.34 -1.56 -9.64
N LEU A 5 -0.91 -1.96 -10.77
CA LEU A 5 -1.49 -3.29 -10.93
C LEU A 5 -0.42 -4.26 -11.43
N VAL A 6 -0.39 -5.45 -10.85
CA VAL A 6 0.52 -6.54 -11.26
C VAL A 6 -0.25 -7.84 -11.43
N SER A 7 0.19 -8.66 -12.38
CA SER A 7 -0.38 -9.99 -12.59
C SER A 7 -0.08 -10.91 -11.38
N PRO A 8 -0.97 -11.87 -11.06
CA PRO A 8 -0.65 -12.94 -10.11
C PRO A 8 0.62 -13.74 -10.44
N ASP A 9 1.00 -13.79 -11.73
CA ASP A 9 2.20 -14.48 -12.20
C ASP A 9 3.46 -13.58 -12.24
N ALA A 10 3.37 -12.36 -11.68
CA ALA A 10 4.52 -11.46 -11.62
C ALA A 10 5.62 -12.01 -10.70
N ALA A 11 6.86 -11.57 -10.92
CA ALA A 11 7.95 -11.86 -10.00
C ALA A 11 7.85 -10.95 -8.77
N PHE A 12 7.66 -11.54 -7.59
CA PHE A 12 7.53 -10.84 -6.31
C PHE A 12 8.84 -10.79 -5.51
N ASN A 13 9.98 -10.99 -6.20
CA ASN A 13 11.31 -10.94 -5.61
C ASN A 13 11.50 -9.59 -4.89
N ASN A 14 12.03 -9.63 -3.67
CA ASN A 14 12.27 -8.45 -2.83
C ASN A 14 11.02 -7.64 -2.47
N THR A 15 9.85 -8.30 -2.37
CA THR A 15 8.62 -7.67 -1.92
C THR A 15 8.13 -8.22 -0.59
N HIS A 16 7.31 -7.43 0.08
CA HIS A 16 6.42 -7.91 1.13
C HIS A 16 5.08 -8.28 0.52
N LEU A 17 4.81 -9.58 0.42
CA LEU A 17 3.56 -10.13 -0.09
C LEU A 17 2.52 -10.25 1.04
N ILE A 18 1.32 -9.69 0.82
CA ILE A 18 0.19 -9.69 1.76
C ILE A 18 -0.99 -10.41 1.12
N LEU A 19 -1.37 -11.53 1.72
CA LEU A 19 -2.38 -12.47 1.24
C LEU A 19 -3.56 -12.61 2.20
N TRP A 20 -4.58 -13.33 1.74
CA TRP A 20 -5.77 -13.66 2.51
C TRP A 20 -5.98 -15.17 2.57
N ASP A 21 -6.50 -15.68 3.69
CA ASP A 21 -6.86 -17.10 3.84
C ASP A 21 -7.87 -17.58 2.80
N THR A 22 -8.63 -16.66 2.21
CA THR A 22 -9.62 -16.97 1.17
C THR A 22 -9.02 -17.20 -0.21
N SER A 23 -7.72 -16.95 -0.42
CA SER A 23 -7.07 -17.02 -1.74
C SER A 23 -5.82 -17.91 -1.80
N LEU A 24 -5.62 -18.82 -0.83
CA LEU A 24 -4.41 -19.64 -0.74
C LEU A 24 -4.11 -20.46 -2.00
N SER A 25 -5.13 -21.07 -2.59
CA SER A 25 -5.00 -21.96 -3.76
C SER A 25 -4.49 -21.27 -5.03
N ARG A 26 -4.47 -19.93 -5.06
CA ARG A 26 -3.96 -19.14 -6.18
C ARG A 26 -2.43 -19.02 -6.20
N TRP A 27 -1.77 -19.37 -5.10
CA TRP A 27 -0.34 -19.19 -4.93
C TRP A 27 0.44 -20.45 -5.32
N PRO A 28 1.73 -20.33 -5.72
CA PRO A 28 2.52 -21.46 -6.17
C PRO A 28 2.52 -22.62 -5.16
N ASN A 29 2.54 -23.86 -5.66
CA ASN A 29 2.61 -25.09 -4.84
C ASN A 29 3.76 -25.06 -3.81
N ALA A 30 4.85 -24.35 -4.14
CA ALA A 30 5.98 -24.09 -3.27
C ALA A 30 5.60 -23.45 -1.92
N LEU A 31 4.56 -22.61 -1.88
CA LEU A 31 4.09 -21.92 -0.66
C LEU A 31 2.95 -22.65 0.04
N GLN A 32 2.32 -23.66 -0.57
CA GLN A 32 1.05 -24.18 -0.07
C GLN A 32 1.14 -24.74 1.35
N SER A 33 2.15 -25.57 1.66
CA SER A 33 2.30 -26.11 3.02
C SER A 33 2.53 -25.01 4.08
N LEU A 34 3.25 -23.94 3.72
CA LEU A 34 3.45 -22.80 4.61
C LEU A 34 2.15 -22.00 4.80
N LEU A 35 1.41 -21.78 3.72
CA LEU A 35 0.13 -21.08 3.75
C LEU A 35 -0.91 -21.85 4.57
N GLU A 36 -0.97 -23.17 4.43
CA GLU A 36 -1.84 -24.05 5.22
C GLU A 36 -1.50 -23.94 6.72
N GLU A 37 -0.21 -23.99 7.09
CA GLU A 37 0.23 -23.81 8.47
C GLU A 37 -0.14 -22.42 9.02
N MET A 38 0.13 -21.36 8.26
CA MET A 38 -0.19 -19.99 8.66
C MET A 38 -1.71 -19.79 8.83
N SER A 39 -2.53 -20.41 7.97
CA SER A 39 -4.00 -20.31 8.02
C SER A 39 -4.66 -21.05 9.18
N ALA A 40 -3.89 -21.87 9.92
CA ALA A 40 -4.40 -22.55 11.12
C ALA A 40 -4.60 -21.59 12.31
N HIS A 41 -4.19 -20.33 12.17
CA HIS A 41 -4.27 -19.29 13.20
C HIS A 41 -5.27 -18.21 12.79
N ASP A 42 -6.15 -17.83 13.71
CA ASP A 42 -7.13 -16.74 13.50
C ASP A 42 -6.50 -15.32 13.54
N GLU A 43 -5.20 -15.22 13.81
CA GLU A 43 -4.46 -13.97 13.92
C GLU A 43 -3.56 -13.74 12.68
N PRO A 44 -3.30 -12.48 12.28
CA PRO A 44 -2.33 -12.16 11.23
C PRO A 44 -0.97 -12.85 11.43
N GLN A 45 -0.56 -13.66 10.46
CA GLN A 45 0.73 -14.34 10.47
C GLN A 45 1.72 -13.62 9.57
N THR A 46 3.00 -13.60 9.93
CA THR A 46 4.08 -13.02 9.11
C THR A 46 5.36 -13.83 9.21
N THR A 47 6.01 -14.10 8.08
CA THR A 47 7.25 -14.86 8.02
C THR A 47 8.18 -14.34 6.93
N THR A 48 9.48 -14.56 7.13
CA THR A 48 10.55 -14.36 6.14
C THR A 48 11.25 -15.67 5.79
N PHE A 49 10.79 -16.80 6.34
CA PHE A 49 11.37 -18.12 6.17
C PHE A 49 10.50 -19.00 5.26
N GLY A 50 11.13 -19.94 4.55
CA GLY A 50 10.41 -20.91 3.71
C GLY A 50 9.81 -20.34 2.42
N LEU A 51 10.17 -19.11 2.03
CA LEU A 51 9.57 -18.39 0.90
C LEU A 51 10.10 -18.81 -0.48
N GLN A 52 11.13 -19.67 -0.53
CA GLN A 52 11.70 -20.24 -1.76
C GLN A 52 12.05 -19.18 -2.84
N GLY A 53 12.42 -17.97 -2.43
CA GLY A 53 12.76 -16.86 -3.33
C GLY A 53 11.57 -16.20 -4.01
N ILE A 54 10.32 -16.54 -3.67
CA ILE A 54 9.12 -15.95 -4.27
C ILE A 54 8.93 -14.51 -3.80
N CYS A 55 9.16 -14.25 -2.52
CA CYS A 55 9.14 -12.92 -1.91
C CYS A 55 10.12 -12.87 -0.72
N GLU A 56 10.37 -11.69 -0.16
CA GLU A 56 11.24 -11.50 1.00
C GLU A 56 10.50 -11.62 2.33
N ARG A 57 9.22 -11.24 2.32
CA ARG A 57 8.33 -11.36 3.47
C ARG A 57 6.94 -11.74 3.00
N LEU A 58 6.30 -12.62 3.73
CA LEU A 58 4.92 -13.03 3.52
C LEU A 58 4.11 -12.71 4.77
N SER A 59 2.98 -12.04 4.59
CA SER A 59 1.95 -11.90 5.63
C SER A 59 0.64 -12.50 5.14
N LEU A 60 0.00 -13.26 6.02
CA LEU A 60 -1.30 -13.87 5.77
C LEU A 60 -2.31 -13.27 6.75
N LEU A 61 -3.42 -12.78 6.19
CA LEU A 61 -4.48 -12.12 6.94
C LEU A 61 -5.75 -13.00 6.94
N PRO A 62 -6.45 -13.11 8.09
CA PRO A 62 -7.50 -14.10 8.27
C PRO A 62 -8.80 -13.78 7.51
N SER A 63 -9.03 -12.52 7.14
CA SER A 63 -10.27 -12.14 6.46
C SER A 63 -10.10 -10.97 5.50
N ALA A 64 -10.69 -11.15 4.31
CA ALA A 64 -10.89 -10.11 3.31
C ALA A 64 -12.29 -9.45 3.40
N GLU A 65 -13.08 -9.75 4.44
CA GLU A 65 -14.46 -9.24 4.62
C GLU A 65 -14.51 -7.77 5.09
N ILE A 66 -13.84 -6.89 4.35
CA ILE A 66 -13.67 -5.47 4.70
C ILE A 66 -14.99 -4.68 4.74
N ALA A 67 -16.07 -5.25 4.18
CA ALA A 67 -17.44 -4.76 4.31
C ALA A 67 -17.96 -4.81 5.77
N GLN A 68 -17.29 -5.52 6.68
CA GLN A 68 -17.50 -5.41 8.12
C GLN A 68 -16.61 -4.31 8.73
N PRO A 69 -17.17 -3.30 9.45
CA PRO A 69 -16.36 -2.20 10.00
C PRO A 69 -15.29 -2.66 11.00
N ALA A 70 -15.57 -3.75 11.73
CA ALA A 70 -14.62 -4.34 12.68
C ALA A 70 -13.37 -4.88 11.96
N VAL A 71 -13.57 -5.57 10.84
CA VAL A 71 -12.48 -6.11 10.01
C VAL A 71 -11.62 -4.97 9.46
N LEU A 72 -12.21 -3.91 8.90
CA LEU A 72 -11.43 -2.75 8.45
C LEU A 72 -10.56 -2.16 9.57
N ARG A 73 -11.11 -1.99 10.78
CA ARG A 73 -10.33 -1.46 11.92
C ARG A 73 -9.18 -2.38 12.32
N GLN A 74 -9.42 -3.70 12.34
CA GLN A 74 -8.37 -4.68 12.60
C GLN A 74 -7.28 -4.64 11.52
N LEU A 75 -7.65 -4.55 10.25
CA LEU A 75 -6.69 -4.46 9.14
C LEU A 75 -5.87 -3.16 9.18
N LEU A 76 -6.49 -2.03 9.51
CA LEU A 76 -5.79 -0.76 9.69
C LEU A 76 -4.79 -0.84 10.85
N SER A 77 -5.20 -1.45 11.96
CA SER A 77 -4.31 -1.70 13.11
C SER A 77 -3.17 -2.66 12.76
N ALA A 78 -3.45 -3.72 12.00
CA ALA A 78 -2.45 -4.68 11.55
C ALA A 78 -1.46 -4.06 10.57
N ALA A 79 -1.90 -3.16 9.68
CA ALA A 79 -1.03 -2.50 8.70
C ALA A 79 0.17 -1.78 9.34
N GLU A 80 0.00 -1.21 10.54
CA GLU A 80 1.09 -0.57 11.28
C GLU A 80 2.20 -1.56 11.66
N THR A 81 1.81 -2.78 12.05
CA THR A 81 2.70 -3.86 12.47
C THR A 81 3.29 -4.62 11.29
N LEU A 82 2.47 -4.93 10.28
CA LEU A 82 2.87 -5.70 9.11
C LEU A 82 3.85 -4.93 8.23
N VAL A 83 3.59 -3.63 8.08
CA VAL A 83 4.35 -2.73 7.23
C VAL A 83 4.97 -1.64 8.12
N PRO A 84 6.02 -1.99 8.90
CA PRO A 84 6.70 -1.05 9.77
C PRO A 84 7.45 -0.01 8.93
N SER A 85 7.35 1.26 9.31
CA SER A 85 8.17 2.32 8.72
C SER A 85 9.58 2.28 9.32
N PRO A 86 10.66 2.47 8.54
CA PRO A 86 10.69 2.80 7.12
C PRO A 86 10.40 1.59 6.20
N VAL A 87 9.49 1.77 5.25
CA VAL A 87 9.16 0.73 4.25
C VAL A 87 10.01 0.92 3.01
N LEU A 88 11.10 0.16 2.87
CA LEU A 88 12.05 0.33 1.76
C LEU A 88 11.74 -0.55 0.54
N GLN A 89 11.00 -1.62 0.74
CA GLN A 89 10.64 -2.59 -0.29
C GLN A 89 9.19 -2.40 -0.78
N PRO A 90 8.86 -2.81 -2.01
CA PRO A 90 7.48 -2.83 -2.47
C PRO A 90 6.61 -3.72 -1.59
N VAL A 91 5.36 -3.31 -1.40
CA VAL A 91 4.33 -4.11 -0.74
C VAL A 91 3.36 -4.59 -1.80
N ALA A 92 3.20 -5.91 -1.95
CA ALA A 92 2.26 -6.52 -2.87
C ALA A 92 1.03 -7.01 -2.10
N LEU A 93 -0.16 -6.58 -2.47
CA LEU A 93 -1.42 -6.91 -1.80
C LEU A 93 -2.36 -7.61 -2.77
N ASP A 94 -2.82 -8.80 -2.39
CA ASP A 94 -3.74 -9.60 -3.20
C ASP A 94 -5.15 -8.99 -3.22
N LEU A 95 -5.75 -8.81 -4.41
CA LEU A 95 -7.11 -8.33 -4.56
C LEU A 95 -8.15 -9.44 -4.76
N ALA A 96 -7.73 -10.70 -4.87
CA ALA A 96 -8.60 -11.85 -5.16
C ALA A 96 -9.82 -11.97 -4.23
N GLY A 97 -9.67 -11.60 -2.96
CA GLY A 97 -10.70 -11.73 -1.93
C GLY A 97 -11.76 -10.64 -1.92
N PHE A 98 -11.66 -9.62 -2.78
CA PHE A 98 -12.54 -8.44 -2.73
C PHE A 98 -13.48 -8.34 -3.92
N ASN A 99 -14.78 -8.19 -3.64
CA ASN A 99 -15.75 -7.80 -4.65
C ASN A 99 -15.68 -6.28 -4.90
N LEU A 100 -14.85 -5.86 -5.87
CA LEU A 100 -14.67 -4.43 -6.20
C LEU A 100 -15.92 -3.76 -6.79
N ALA A 101 -16.94 -4.53 -7.20
CA ALA A 101 -18.21 -3.98 -7.68
C ALA A 101 -19.13 -3.55 -6.52
N ASP A 102 -18.90 -4.06 -5.30
CA ASP A 102 -19.57 -3.56 -4.11
C ASP A 102 -18.93 -2.24 -3.65
N GLU A 103 -19.70 -1.16 -3.63
CA GLU A 103 -19.19 0.18 -3.32
C GLU A 103 -18.68 0.27 -1.87
N THR A 104 -19.28 -0.47 -0.94
CA THR A 104 -18.81 -0.50 0.46
C THR A 104 -17.40 -1.10 0.54
N THR A 105 -17.18 -2.24 -0.12
CA THR A 105 -15.89 -2.91 -0.24
C THR A 105 -14.89 -1.99 -0.94
N PHE A 106 -15.29 -1.38 -2.06
CA PHE A 106 -14.44 -0.48 -2.84
C PHE A 106 -13.93 0.71 -2.00
N VAL A 107 -14.82 1.43 -1.32
CA VAL A 107 -14.48 2.60 -0.49
C VAL A 107 -13.56 2.22 0.66
N ARG A 108 -13.85 1.10 1.34
CA ARG A 108 -13.06 0.68 2.51
C ARG A 108 -11.72 0.10 2.14
N LEU A 109 -11.65 -0.63 1.04
CA LEU A 109 -10.38 -1.09 0.49
C LEU A 109 -9.53 0.11 0.09
N ARG A 110 -10.10 1.14 -0.55
CA ARG A 110 -9.39 2.39 -0.83
C ARG A 110 -8.81 3.01 0.45
N THR A 111 -9.58 3.06 1.53
CA THR A 111 -9.10 3.54 2.84
C THR A 111 -7.91 2.72 3.35
N LEU A 112 -7.97 1.39 3.23
CA LEU A 112 -6.88 0.50 3.60
C LEU A 112 -5.63 0.73 2.73
N LEU A 113 -5.79 0.87 1.40
CA LEU A 113 -4.66 1.15 0.50
C LEU A 113 -4.00 2.50 0.81
N ILE A 114 -4.79 3.53 1.15
CA ILE A 114 -4.27 4.82 1.60
C ILE A 114 -3.46 4.66 2.89
N ALA A 115 -3.91 3.82 3.82
CA ALA A 115 -3.17 3.53 5.04
C ALA A 115 -1.82 2.87 4.74
N PHE A 116 -1.77 1.87 3.86
CA PHE A 116 -0.50 1.29 3.39
C PHE A 116 0.39 2.30 2.68
N LEU A 117 -0.16 3.10 1.76
CA LEU A 117 0.60 4.12 1.05
C LEU A 117 1.24 5.13 2.02
N ASN A 118 0.49 5.54 3.04
CA ASN A 118 0.99 6.43 4.08
C ASN A 118 2.15 5.83 4.90
N ARG A 119 2.39 4.51 4.89
CA ARG A 119 3.54 3.88 5.56
C ARG A 119 4.85 4.09 4.80
N PHE A 120 4.81 4.31 3.49
CA PHE A 120 6.00 4.64 2.71
C PHE A 120 6.52 6.05 3.00
N TYR A 121 5.63 6.93 3.48
CA TYR A 121 6.07 8.23 3.95
C TYR A 121 6.91 8.07 5.22
N GLN A 122 8.13 8.58 5.13
CA GLN A 122 8.97 8.86 6.28
C GLN A 122 8.94 10.37 6.49
N LEU A 123 9.00 10.81 7.75
CA LEU A 123 9.10 12.23 8.07
C LEU A 123 10.18 12.88 7.19
N PRO A 124 9.89 13.95 6.44
CA PRO A 124 10.87 14.66 5.66
C PRO A 124 11.86 15.21 6.66
N GLN A 125 13.02 14.59 6.71
CA GLN A 125 14.18 15.26 7.25
C GLN A 125 14.40 16.41 6.30
N LEU A 126 14.11 17.63 6.75
CA LEU A 126 14.14 18.90 6.00
C LEU A 126 15.57 19.25 5.52
N GLY A 127 16.34 18.26 5.06
CA GLY A 127 17.78 18.34 4.84
C GLY A 127 18.63 18.18 6.10
N TYR A 128 18.05 17.95 7.29
CA TYR A 128 18.82 17.94 8.55
C TYR A 128 19.56 16.62 8.84
N ARG A 129 19.33 15.58 8.02
CA ARG A 129 20.01 14.28 8.08
C ARG A 129 20.10 13.77 6.65
N GLU A 130 21.31 13.75 6.11
CA GLU A 130 21.56 13.45 4.69
C GLU A 130 21.65 11.95 4.38
N ASP A 131 21.65 11.08 5.41
CA ASP A 131 22.00 9.66 5.28
C ASP A 131 20.82 8.67 5.35
N GLU A 132 19.56 9.12 5.40
CA GLU A 132 18.41 8.20 5.48
C GLU A 132 17.88 7.81 4.09
N LEU A 133 17.82 6.49 3.84
CA LEU A 133 17.26 5.88 2.64
C LEU A 133 15.79 6.26 2.46
N GLN A 134 15.51 7.16 1.52
CA GLN A 134 14.16 7.53 1.15
C GLN A 134 13.49 6.41 0.35
N SER A 135 12.30 5.98 0.80
CA SER A 135 11.48 5.05 0.03
C SER A 135 10.73 5.78 -1.07
N ASN A 136 10.87 5.31 -2.31
CA ASN A 136 10.01 5.72 -3.42
C ASN A 136 8.59 5.12 -3.33
N GLY A 137 8.39 4.16 -2.42
CA GLY A 137 7.12 3.59 -1.99
C GLY A 137 6.27 3.01 -3.11
N GLU A 138 6.27 1.68 -3.27
CA GLU A 138 5.44 1.03 -4.27
C GLU A 138 4.44 0.06 -3.62
N LEU A 139 3.16 0.28 -3.90
CA LEU A 139 2.08 -0.64 -3.57
C LEU A 139 1.66 -1.36 -4.85
N TRP A 140 1.86 -2.67 -4.89
CA TRP A 140 1.48 -3.50 -6.02
C TRP A 140 0.15 -4.20 -5.71
N LEU A 141 -0.87 -3.94 -6.50
CA LEU A 141 -2.17 -4.57 -6.38
C LEU A 141 -2.23 -5.78 -7.31
N ILE A 142 -2.27 -6.97 -6.72
CA ILE A 142 -2.25 -8.22 -7.47
C ILE A 142 -3.65 -8.51 -7.97
N THR A 143 -3.83 -8.43 -9.29
CA THR A 143 -5.12 -8.60 -9.96
C THR A 143 -4.90 -8.81 -11.45
N GLU A 144 -5.95 -9.13 -12.18
CA GLU A 144 -5.88 -9.14 -13.64
C GLU A 144 -5.47 -7.76 -14.15
N PRO A 145 -4.39 -7.63 -14.95
CA PRO A 145 -3.90 -6.33 -15.40
C PRO A 145 -4.98 -5.49 -16.07
N ASN A 146 -6.01 -6.13 -16.66
CA ASN A 146 -7.09 -5.47 -17.36
C ASN A 146 -8.29 -5.02 -16.50
N ASN A 147 -8.27 -5.25 -15.18
CA ASN A 147 -9.39 -4.93 -14.30
C ASN A 147 -9.61 -3.41 -14.16
N ALA A 148 -10.67 -2.89 -14.78
CA ALA A 148 -10.99 -1.47 -14.77
C ALA A 148 -11.32 -0.92 -13.36
N LEU A 149 -11.97 -1.72 -12.51
CA LEU A 149 -12.28 -1.33 -11.13
C LEU A 149 -11.01 -1.27 -10.28
N ALA A 150 -10.10 -2.23 -10.42
CA ALA A 150 -8.82 -2.19 -9.74
C ALA A 150 -7.95 -1.02 -10.20
N ARG A 151 -7.96 -0.68 -11.49
CA ARG A 151 -7.29 0.54 -11.99
C ARG A 151 -7.87 1.81 -11.39
N ARG A 152 -9.20 1.90 -11.31
CA ARG A 152 -9.89 3.03 -10.64
C ARG A 152 -9.50 3.11 -9.17
N LEU A 153 -9.47 1.97 -8.48
CA LEU A 153 -9.08 1.88 -7.07
C LEU A 153 -7.63 2.36 -6.87
N ALA A 154 -6.70 1.87 -7.69
CA ALA A 154 -5.29 2.24 -7.64
C ALA A 154 -5.09 3.74 -7.87
N SER A 155 -5.70 4.30 -8.93
CA SER A 155 -5.53 5.72 -9.26
C SER A 155 -6.10 6.63 -8.18
N GLN A 156 -7.25 6.27 -7.60
CA GLN A 156 -7.85 7.04 -6.50
C GLN A 156 -7.00 6.96 -5.22
N ALA A 157 -6.53 5.77 -4.85
CA ALA A 157 -5.69 5.60 -3.67
C ALA A 157 -4.36 6.37 -3.81
N GLU A 158 -3.72 6.28 -4.99
CA GLU A 158 -2.49 7.01 -5.29
C GLU A 158 -2.71 8.53 -5.25
N ALA A 159 -3.73 9.05 -5.92
CA ALA A 159 -4.02 10.48 -5.94
C ALA A 159 -4.28 11.05 -4.54
N ILE A 160 -5.05 10.32 -3.71
CA ILE A 160 -5.31 10.72 -2.32
C ILE A 160 -4.00 10.70 -1.51
N ALA A 161 -3.22 9.62 -1.59
CA ALA A 161 -1.97 9.50 -0.85
C ALA A 161 -0.94 10.58 -1.25
N GLN A 162 -0.85 10.91 -2.55
CA GLN A 162 0.00 11.99 -3.05
C GLN A 162 -0.45 13.37 -2.54
N GLY A 163 -1.76 13.64 -2.51
CA GLY A 163 -2.29 14.88 -1.91
C GLY A 163 -2.00 14.96 -0.40
N MET A 164 -2.13 13.85 0.32
CA MET A 164 -1.77 13.76 1.74
C MET A 164 -0.27 13.98 1.97
N LEU A 165 0.58 13.41 1.11
CA LEU A 165 2.03 13.61 1.14
C LEU A 165 2.38 15.09 0.99
N LEU A 166 1.85 15.75 -0.05
CA LEU A 166 2.08 17.18 -0.29
C LEU A 166 1.64 18.02 0.92
N SER A 167 0.46 17.72 1.46
CA SER A 167 -0.08 18.43 2.63
C SER A 167 0.83 18.31 3.86
N ARG A 168 1.38 17.12 4.11
CA ARG A 168 2.33 16.90 5.21
C ARG A 168 3.66 17.59 4.97
N GLN A 169 4.21 17.50 3.75
CA GLN A 169 5.45 18.19 3.40
C GLN A 169 5.34 19.69 3.66
N LEU A 170 4.24 20.32 3.24
CA LEU A 170 3.98 21.73 3.51
C LEU A 170 3.84 22.03 5.01
N ALA A 171 3.14 21.17 5.76
CA ALA A 171 2.94 21.34 7.19
C ALA A 171 4.22 21.15 8.02
N ASP A 172 5.14 20.32 7.54
CA ASP A 172 6.41 20.00 8.19
C ASP A 172 7.49 21.07 7.91
N LEU A 173 7.29 21.96 6.93
CA LEU A 173 8.25 23.05 6.61
C LEU A 173 8.37 24.07 7.75
N PRO A 174 9.59 24.55 8.07
CA PRO A 174 9.78 25.66 8.99
C PRO A 174 9.08 26.93 8.49
N ALA A 175 8.68 27.80 9.42
CA ALA A 175 7.94 29.03 9.09
C ALA A 175 8.67 29.97 8.10
N LEU A 176 10.01 29.94 8.08
CA LEU A 176 10.82 30.72 7.15
C LEU A 176 10.71 30.21 5.69
N ASP A 177 10.44 28.92 5.51
CA ASP A 177 10.35 28.22 4.23
C ASP A 177 8.90 27.89 3.82
N CYS A 178 7.93 28.30 4.65
CA CYS A 178 6.49 28.09 4.45
C CYS A 178 5.71 29.42 4.47
N ARG A 179 6.26 30.46 3.81
CA ARG A 179 5.55 31.74 3.67
C ARG A 179 4.43 31.58 2.63
N PRO A 180 3.42 32.46 2.62
CA PRO A 180 2.34 32.37 1.64
C PRO A 180 2.80 32.30 0.18
N GLN A 181 3.89 32.97 -0.19
CA GLN A 181 4.46 32.88 -1.54
C GLN A 181 5.07 31.51 -1.83
N ASP A 182 5.75 30.90 -0.85
CA ASP A 182 6.39 29.59 -1.00
C ASP A 182 5.32 28.50 -1.17
N VAL A 183 4.23 28.57 -0.40
CA VAL A 183 3.07 27.66 -0.54
C VAL A 183 2.42 27.79 -1.91
N ALA A 184 2.22 29.02 -2.40
CA ALA A 184 1.64 29.27 -3.71
C ALA A 184 2.51 28.70 -4.85
N LEU A 185 3.83 28.89 -4.78
CA LEU A 185 4.79 28.36 -5.74
C LEU A 185 4.79 26.82 -5.76
N GLN A 186 4.74 26.19 -4.58
CA GLN A 186 4.66 24.73 -4.49
C GLN A 186 3.34 24.18 -5.06
N ALA A 187 2.22 24.85 -4.80
CA ALA A 187 0.92 24.47 -5.38
C ALA A 187 0.93 24.59 -6.92
N GLU A 188 1.48 25.68 -7.46
CA GLU A 188 1.64 25.88 -8.91
C GLU A 188 2.54 24.80 -9.54
N THR A 189 3.70 24.53 -8.93
CA THR A 189 4.63 23.49 -9.38
C THR A 189 3.96 22.12 -9.40
N TRP A 190 3.22 21.78 -8.34
CA TRP A 190 2.51 20.51 -8.25
C TRP A 190 1.41 20.40 -9.31
N ALA A 191 0.63 21.46 -9.54
CA ALA A 191 -0.41 21.49 -10.58
C ALA A 191 0.16 21.38 -12.01
N HIS A 192 1.36 21.89 -12.26
CA HIS A 192 2.07 21.70 -13.53
C HIS A 192 2.53 20.25 -13.74
N GLN A 193 2.96 19.57 -12.67
CA GLN A 193 3.37 18.16 -12.71
C GLN A 193 2.18 17.19 -12.84
N HIS A 194 0.98 17.64 -12.49
CA HIS A 194 -0.25 16.85 -12.49
C HIS A 194 -1.31 17.51 -13.40
N PRO A 195 -1.14 17.52 -14.73
CA PRO A 195 -2.03 18.23 -15.65
C PRO A 195 -3.50 17.81 -15.54
N GLN A 196 -3.78 16.60 -15.05
CA GLN A 196 -5.11 16.11 -14.71
C GLN A 196 -5.84 16.92 -13.62
N THR A 197 -5.16 17.83 -12.91
CA THR A 197 -5.76 18.70 -11.89
C THR A 197 -5.97 20.14 -12.35
N GLN A 198 -5.65 20.46 -13.61
CA GLN A 198 -5.93 21.77 -14.20
C GLN A 198 -7.39 21.80 -14.66
N TRP A 199 -8.17 22.75 -14.13
CA TRP A 199 -9.59 22.96 -14.45
C TRP A 199 -9.76 24.03 -15.53
#